data_AF-A0A064CC10-F1
#
_entry.id   AF-A0A064CC10-F1
#
_cell.length_a   1.000
_cell.length_b   1.000
_cell.length_c   1.000
_cell.angle_alpha   90.00
_cell.angle_beta   90.00
_cell.angle_gamma   90.00
#
_symmetry.space_group_name_H-M   'P 1'
#
loop_
_entity.id
_entity.type
_entity.pdbx_description
1 polymer ?
#
loop_
_entity_poly.entity_id
_entity_poly.type
_entity_poly.pdbx_seq_one_letter_code
_entity_poly.pdbx_strand_id
1 'polypeptide(L)'
;MPGATLRSTFAASLAALTLATVGVGTAHADQPRMYSARNDLQQAVGALQAALDDKGGHRVTAINLAQQAIDQVNLGIQFAGGPPDGDFAPPPPPVGPAMNNADAWLQMAVGELQAAEDNKGGHRVSALNLAQQAIDEVNQGIQAGGPF
;
A
#
# COMPACT_ATOMS: atom_id res chain seq x y z
N MET A 1 1.90 -10.36 -80.77
CA MET A 1 2.43 -11.52 -80.01
C MET A 1 3.77 -11.14 -79.41
N PRO A 2 4.14 -11.65 -78.21
CA PRO A 2 4.99 -10.92 -77.26
C PRO A 2 6.48 -11.29 -77.31
N GLY A 3 7.33 -10.50 -76.65
CA GLY A 3 8.74 -10.82 -76.37
C GLY A 3 9.39 -9.75 -75.48
N ALA A 4 9.39 -9.97 -74.16
CA ALA A 4 9.80 -8.97 -73.18
C ALA A 4 11.26 -9.15 -72.68
N THR A 5 11.97 -8.03 -72.55
CA THR A 5 13.13 -7.80 -71.68
C THR A 5 12.98 -6.36 -71.16
N LEU A 6 13.18 -6.02 -69.88
CA LEU A 6 14.35 -6.38 -69.08
C LEU A 6 14.02 -6.46 -67.56
N ARG A 7 14.23 -7.66 -67.00
CA ARG A 7 14.61 -7.97 -65.62
C ARG A 7 14.69 -6.81 -64.60
N SER A 8 13.66 -6.64 -63.77
CA SER A 8 13.76 -5.90 -62.50
C SER A 8 14.25 -6.84 -61.39
N THR A 9 15.50 -6.73 -60.97
CA THR A 9 16.01 -7.42 -59.78
C THR A 9 15.52 -6.72 -58.52
N PHE A 10 14.43 -7.21 -57.93
CA PHE A 10 14.04 -6.85 -56.58
C PHE A 10 15.05 -7.47 -55.60
N ALA A 11 15.88 -6.61 -54.98
CA ALA A 11 16.73 -7.03 -53.87
C ALA A 11 15.83 -7.25 -52.64
N ALA A 12 15.75 -8.51 -52.20
CA ALA A 12 15.05 -8.90 -50.98
C ALA A 12 16.01 -8.94 -49.78
N SER A 13 15.43 -8.99 -48.58
CA SER A 13 16.07 -9.34 -47.29
C SER A 13 16.90 -8.21 -46.64
N LEU A 14 16.89 -8.02 -45.31
CA LEU A 14 16.20 -8.77 -44.25
C LEU A 14 15.83 -7.86 -43.08
N ALA A 15 14.57 -7.86 -42.65
CA ALA A 15 14.15 -7.26 -41.39
C ALA A 15 14.11 -8.34 -40.30
N ALA A 16 14.90 -8.18 -39.24
CA ALA A 16 14.81 -8.97 -38.01
C ALA A 16 15.48 -8.23 -36.84
N LEU A 17 14.82 -7.19 -36.32
CA LEU A 17 15.19 -6.59 -35.03
C LEU A 17 14.56 -7.43 -33.91
N THR A 18 15.28 -8.43 -33.41
CA THR A 18 14.91 -9.15 -32.18
C THR A 18 15.84 -8.74 -31.05
N LEU A 19 15.48 -7.66 -30.36
CA LEU A 19 16.14 -7.24 -29.14
C LEU A 19 15.79 -8.24 -28.02
N ALA A 20 16.61 -9.27 -27.85
CA ALA A 20 16.46 -10.26 -26.79
C ALA A 20 16.89 -9.66 -25.44
N THR A 21 16.03 -8.80 -24.85
CA THR A 21 16.14 -8.42 -23.44
C THR A 21 15.77 -9.62 -22.59
N VAL A 22 16.75 -10.49 -22.32
CA VAL A 22 16.59 -11.62 -21.39
C VAL A 22 16.58 -11.06 -19.97
N GLY A 23 15.43 -10.54 -19.55
CA GLY A 23 15.14 -10.26 -18.15
C GLY A 23 15.00 -11.57 -17.38
N VAL A 24 16.14 -12.21 -17.07
CA VAL A 24 16.14 -13.39 -16.18
C VAL A 24 15.65 -12.95 -14.82
N GLY A 25 14.53 -13.54 -14.39
CA GLY A 25 13.80 -13.06 -13.23
C GLY A 25 14.54 -13.29 -11.92
N THR A 26 14.73 -12.19 -11.18
CA THR A 26 14.44 -12.16 -9.74
C THR A 26 13.49 -11.00 -9.47
N ALA A 27 12.22 -11.17 -9.81
CA ALA A 27 11.14 -10.31 -9.31
C ALA A 27 10.84 -10.58 -7.82
N HIS A 28 11.89 -10.78 -7.03
CA HIS A 28 11.89 -10.57 -5.58
C HIS A 28 12.04 -9.05 -5.36
N ALA A 29 11.12 -8.27 -5.93
CA ALA A 29 11.03 -6.86 -5.62
C ALA A 29 10.54 -6.75 -4.18
N ASP A 30 11.33 -6.07 -3.35
CA ASP A 30 10.94 -5.71 -1.99
C ASP A 30 9.53 -5.13 -1.99
N GLN A 31 8.76 -5.36 -0.92
CA GLN A 31 7.40 -4.83 -0.80
C GLN A 31 7.32 -3.69 0.20
N PRO A 32 8.17 -2.64 0.11
CA PRO A 32 8.31 -1.63 1.15
C PRO A 32 6.95 -1.02 1.50
N ARG A 33 6.07 -0.81 0.50
CA ARG A 33 4.71 -0.31 0.67
C ARG A 33 3.86 -1.10 1.67
N MET A 34 3.88 -2.44 1.64
CA MET A 34 3.10 -3.24 2.60
C MET A 34 3.72 -3.19 4.01
N TYR A 35 5.05 -3.20 4.13
CA TYR A 35 5.72 -3.08 5.43
C TYR A 35 5.56 -1.68 6.05
N SER A 36 5.70 -0.61 5.24
CA SER A 36 5.45 0.78 5.62
C SER A 36 4.01 0.97 6.09
N ALA A 37 3.02 0.50 5.30
CA ALA A 37 1.63 0.52 5.72
C ALA A 37 1.41 -0.17 7.08
N ARG A 38 2.07 -1.30 7.35
CA ARG A 38 1.95 -1.97 8.64
C ARG A 38 2.57 -1.16 9.79
N ASN A 39 3.72 -0.53 9.57
CA ASN A 39 4.35 0.33 10.58
C ASN A 39 3.46 1.54 10.87
N ASP A 40 2.96 2.22 9.84
CA ASP A 40 2.05 3.36 9.97
C ASP A 40 0.77 2.95 10.73
N LEU A 41 0.17 1.79 10.44
CA LEU A 41 -0.95 1.25 11.21
C LEU A 41 -0.58 0.95 12.68
N GLN A 42 0.64 0.46 12.95
CA GLN A 42 1.13 0.23 14.31
C GLN A 42 1.32 1.56 15.07
N GLN A 43 1.82 2.62 14.40
CA GLN A 43 1.89 3.96 14.98
C GLN A 43 0.50 4.56 15.22
N ALA A 44 -0.46 4.33 14.32
CA ALA A 44 -1.86 4.72 14.51
C ALA A 44 -2.46 4.07 15.75
N VAL A 45 -2.30 2.75 15.93
CA VAL A 45 -2.76 2.03 17.13
C VAL A 45 -2.12 2.59 18.41
N GLY A 46 -0.81 2.86 18.41
CA GLY A 46 -0.13 3.46 19.55
C GLY A 46 -0.65 4.87 19.88
N ALA A 47 -0.90 5.69 18.86
CA ALA A 47 -1.48 7.02 19.02
C ALA A 47 -2.94 6.95 19.56
N LEU A 48 -3.77 6.04 19.07
CA LEU A 48 -5.13 5.83 19.58
C LEU A 48 -5.12 5.35 21.03
N GLN A 49 -4.21 4.45 21.41
CA GLN A 49 -4.07 3.99 22.79
C GLN A 49 -3.64 5.13 23.74
N ALA A 50 -2.85 6.09 23.26
CA ALA A 50 -2.44 7.27 24.01
C ALA A 50 -3.54 8.35 24.14
N ALA A 51 -4.65 8.26 23.38
CA ALA A 51 -5.76 9.18 23.51
C ALA A 51 -6.56 8.91 24.80
N LEU A 52 -6.66 9.93 25.66
CA LEU A 52 -7.27 9.86 26.99
C LEU A 52 -8.78 9.55 26.95
N ASP A 53 -9.50 10.21 26.05
CA ASP A 53 -10.95 10.06 25.93
C ASP A 53 -11.31 9.04 24.86
N ASP A 54 -12.30 8.20 25.13
CA ASP A 54 -12.82 7.23 24.16
C ASP A 54 -13.68 7.86 23.04
N LYS A 55 -13.94 9.18 23.15
CA LYS A 55 -14.69 10.00 22.19
C LYS A 55 -15.99 9.34 21.69
N GLY A 56 -16.81 8.85 22.63
CA GLY A 56 -18.09 8.20 22.31
C GLY A 56 -18.00 6.72 21.90
N GLY A 57 -16.83 6.08 22.03
CA GLY A 57 -16.56 4.71 21.61
C GLY A 57 -15.75 4.61 20.31
N HIS A 58 -15.76 5.68 19.52
CA HIS A 58 -15.09 5.77 18.22
C HIS A 58 -13.59 5.44 18.28
N ARG A 59 -12.88 5.82 19.35
CA ARG A 59 -11.45 5.51 19.53
C ARG A 59 -11.21 4.00 19.62
N VAL A 60 -11.98 3.27 20.43
CA VAL A 60 -11.86 1.80 20.54
C VAL A 60 -12.28 1.11 19.24
N THR A 61 -13.32 1.60 18.54
CA THR A 61 -13.69 1.07 17.22
C THR A 61 -12.55 1.25 16.21
N ALA A 62 -11.92 2.43 16.16
CA ALA A 62 -10.76 2.69 15.30
C ALA A 62 -9.56 1.78 15.62
N ILE A 63 -9.27 1.52 16.90
CA ILE A 63 -8.21 0.56 17.30
C ILE A 63 -8.50 -0.83 16.74
N ASN A 64 -9.74 -1.31 16.90
CA ASN A 64 -10.13 -2.64 16.43
C ASN A 64 -10.06 -2.76 14.89
N LEU A 65 -10.42 -1.70 14.17
CA LEU A 65 -10.33 -1.64 12.70
C LEU A 65 -8.87 -1.58 12.21
N ALA A 66 -8.04 -0.75 12.85
CA ALA A 66 -6.61 -0.65 12.54
C ALA A 66 -5.87 -1.96 12.82
N GLN A 67 -6.20 -2.67 13.90
CA GLN A 67 -5.63 -4.00 14.18
C GLN A 67 -6.04 -5.05 13.14
N GLN A 68 -7.31 -5.07 12.72
CA GLN A 68 -7.75 -5.93 11.61
C GLN A 68 -7.05 -5.58 10.29
N ALA A 69 -6.76 -4.29 10.04
CA ALA A 69 -5.99 -3.88 8.88
C ALA A 69 -4.54 -4.41 8.95
N ILE A 70 -3.88 -4.33 10.12
CA ILE A 70 -2.55 -4.93 10.37
C ILE A 70 -2.56 -6.43 10.05
N ASP A 71 -3.59 -7.15 10.50
CA ASP A 71 -3.71 -8.59 10.26
C ASP A 71 -3.85 -8.91 8.76
N GLN A 72 -4.64 -8.12 8.02
CA GLN A 72 -4.71 -8.22 6.56
C GLN A 72 -3.36 -7.91 5.89
N VAL A 73 -2.66 -6.85 6.30
CA VAL A 73 -1.34 -6.51 5.74
C VAL A 73 -0.33 -7.64 5.97
N ASN A 74 -0.32 -8.23 7.17
CA ASN A 74 0.51 -9.40 7.49
C ASN A 74 0.19 -10.61 6.59
N LEU A 75 -1.09 -10.90 6.34
CA LEU A 75 -1.50 -11.96 5.40
C LEU A 75 -1.07 -11.66 3.96
N GLY A 76 -1.15 -10.40 3.52
CA GLY A 76 -0.70 -9.98 2.19
C GLY A 76 0.82 -10.09 1.99
N ILE A 77 1.61 -9.77 3.02
CA ILE A 77 3.06 -9.96 3.05
C ILE A 77 3.42 -11.45 2.95
N GLN A 78 2.77 -12.30 3.77
CA GLN A 78 2.96 -13.75 3.77
C GLN A 78 2.58 -14.38 2.43
N PHE A 79 1.43 -13.99 1.85
CA PHE A 79 0.93 -14.47 0.56
C PHE A 79 1.96 -14.32 -0.55
N ALA A 80 2.73 -13.24 -0.53
CA ALA A 80 3.71 -12.92 -1.55
C ALA A 80 5.16 -13.32 -1.20
N GLY A 81 5.35 -14.15 -0.16
CA GLY A 81 6.64 -14.74 0.19
C GLY A 81 7.70 -13.76 0.70
N GLY A 82 7.28 -12.62 1.25
CA GLY A 82 8.19 -11.59 1.75
C GLY A 82 9.01 -12.04 2.97
N PRO A 83 10.29 -11.66 3.08
CA PRO A 83 11.10 -11.88 4.29
C PRO A 83 10.59 -11.03 5.47
N PRO A 84 11.13 -11.22 6.70
CA PRO A 84 10.84 -10.31 7.81
C PRO A 84 11.24 -8.88 7.48
N ASP A 85 10.43 -7.93 7.90
CA ASP A 85 10.66 -6.49 7.74
C ASP A 85 12.04 -6.05 8.27
N GLY A 86 12.70 -5.15 7.54
CA GLY A 86 13.91 -4.48 8.04
C GLY A 86 13.59 -3.43 9.11
N ASP A 87 14.57 -3.13 9.97
CA ASP A 87 14.46 -2.14 11.05
C ASP A 87 14.23 -0.71 10.53
N PHE A 88 12.99 -0.39 10.14
CA PHE A 88 12.58 0.97 9.82
C PHE A 88 12.23 1.69 11.11
N ALA A 89 13.13 2.56 11.56
CA ALA A 89 12.84 3.49 12.66
C ALA A 89 11.55 4.27 12.32
N PRO A 90 10.50 4.19 13.16
CA PRO A 90 9.26 4.90 12.86
C PRO A 90 9.53 6.40 12.80
N PRO A 91 8.89 7.14 11.87
CA PRO A 91 9.03 8.59 11.85
C PRO A 91 8.58 9.16 13.20
N PRO A 92 9.17 10.28 13.67
CA PRO A 92 8.77 10.88 14.94
C PRO A 92 7.27 11.18 14.92
N PRO A 93 6.53 10.90 16.01
CA PRO A 93 5.09 11.06 16.04
C PRO A 93 4.71 12.52 15.71
N PRO A 94 3.60 12.74 14.96
CA PRO A 94 3.08 14.09 14.76
C PRO A 94 2.88 14.80 16.10
N VAL A 95 3.28 16.08 16.16
CA VAL A 95 3.16 16.88 17.38
C VAL A 95 1.74 17.47 17.43
N GLY A 96 0.84 16.77 18.11
CA GLY A 96 -0.56 17.17 18.21
C GLY A 96 -1.38 16.26 19.15
N PRO A 97 -2.70 16.46 19.24
CA PRO A 97 -3.59 15.59 20.00
C PRO A 97 -3.56 14.16 19.44
N ALA A 98 -3.59 13.17 20.33
CA ALA A 98 -3.33 11.77 19.99
C ALA A 98 -4.25 11.20 18.89
N MET A 99 -5.54 11.61 18.84
CA MET A 99 -6.47 11.24 17.77
C MET A 99 -6.06 11.82 16.40
N ASN A 100 -5.60 13.08 16.35
CA ASN A 100 -5.12 13.70 15.11
C ASN A 100 -3.82 13.04 14.62
N ASN A 101 -2.96 12.63 15.54
CA ASN A 101 -1.74 11.89 15.20
C ASN A 101 -2.10 10.52 14.60
N ALA A 102 -3.12 9.84 15.16
CA ALA A 102 -3.63 8.59 14.63
C ALA A 102 -4.24 8.73 13.23
N ASP A 103 -5.05 9.76 12.98
CA ASP A 103 -5.60 10.07 11.65
C ASP A 103 -4.49 10.26 10.61
N ALA A 104 -3.46 11.04 10.93
CA ALA A 104 -2.29 11.22 10.05
C ALA A 104 -1.58 9.90 9.73
N TRP A 105 -1.38 9.02 10.72
CA TRP A 105 -0.79 7.70 10.50
C TRP A 105 -1.67 6.78 9.65
N LEU A 106 -2.99 6.78 9.87
CA LEU A 106 -3.94 6.01 9.06
C LEU A 106 -3.95 6.50 7.60
N GLN A 107 -3.87 7.81 7.37
CA GLN A 107 -3.78 8.38 6.01
C GLN A 107 -2.48 8.00 5.30
N MET A 108 -1.34 7.98 6.02
CA MET A 108 -0.07 7.45 5.48
C MET A 108 -0.21 5.97 5.10
N ALA A 109 -0.75 5.13 6.00
CA ALA A 109 -1.00 3.72 5.72
C ALA A 109 -1.91 3.51 4.50
N VAL A 110 -2.97 4.31 4.36
CA VAL A 110 -3.86 4.29 3.19
C VAL A 110 -3.10 4.63 1.90
N GLY A 111 -2.23 5.65 1.92
CA GLY A 111 -1.36 5.99 0.79
C GLY A 111 -0.42 4.86 0.38
N GLU A 112 0.23 4.23 1.36
CA GLU A 112 1.09 3.07 1.15
C GLU A 112 0.31 1.86 0.59
N LEU A 113 -0.91 1.58 1.08
CA LEU A 113 -1.80 0.53 0.59
C LEU A 113 -2.42 0.82 -0.80
N GLN A 114 -2.51 2.08 -1.19
CA GLN A 114 -2.88 2.47 -2.56
C GLN A 114 -1.70 2.34 -3.52
N ALA A 115 -0.48 2.64 -3.07
CA ALA A 115 0.76 2.55 -3.85
C ALA A 115 1.29 1.11 -4.04
N ALA A 116 0.83 0.14 -3.23
CA ALA A 116 1.19 -1.26 -3.41
C ALA A 116 0.50 -1.87 -4.66
N GLU A 117 1.31 -2.29 -5.64
CA GLU A 117 0.86 -2.64 -7.00
C GLU A 117 -0.09 -3.86 -7.06
N ASP A 118 0.26 -4.97 -6.39
CA ASP A 118 -0.58 -6.17 -6.38
C ASP A 118 -1.67 -6.10 -5.31
N ASN A 119 -2.79 -6.80 -5.52
CA ASN A 119 -3.81 -6.99 -4.47
C ASN A 119 -3.38 -7.99 -3.36
N LYS A 120 -2.20 -8.64 -3.49
CA LYS A 120 -1.64 -9.60 -2.52
C LYS A 120 -2.67 -10.62 -1.99
N GLY A 121 -3.33 -11.35 -2.89
CA GLY A 121 -4.38 -12.32 -2.55
C GLY A 121 -5.75 -11.74 -2.18
N GLY A 122 -5.93 -10.41 -2.23
CA GLY A 122 -7.12 -9.69 -1.78
C GLY A 122 -6.87 -8.86 -0.53
N HIS A 123 -5.83 -9.21 0.22
CA HIS A 123 -5.52 -8.64 1.54
C HIS A 123 -5.21 -7.13 1.50
N ARG A 124 -4.61 -6.63 0.41
CA ARG A 124 -4.32 -5.18 0.27
C ARG A 124 -5.60 -4.35 0.27
N VAL A 125 -6.61 -4.74 -0.52
CA VAL A 125 -7.90 -4.04 -0.57
C VAL A 125 -8.69 -4.23 0.72
N SER A 126 -8.63 -5.39 1.36
CA SER A 126 -9.24 -5.59 2.68
C SER A 126 -8.62 -4.68 3.75
N ALA A 127 -7.28 -4.58 3.80
CA ALA A 127 -6.58 -3.66 4.68
C ALA A 127 -6.95 -2.19 4.40
N LEU A 128 -7.01 -1.80 3.12
CA LEU A 128 -7.37 -0.44 2.70
C LEU A 128 -8.77 -0.04 3.18
N ASN A 129 -9.75 -0.94 3.04
CA ASN A 129 -11.13 -0.70 3.48
C ASN A 129 -11.22 -0.57 5.01
N LEU A 130 -10.49 -1.39 5.76
CA LEU A 130 -10.43 -1.35 7.22
C LEU A 130 -9.73 -0.08 7.74
N ALA A 131 -8.63 0.33 7.08
CA ALA A 131 -7.93 1.57 7.39
C ALA A 131 -8.81 2.80 7.12
N GLN A 132 -9.58 2.81 6.02
CA GLN A 132 -10.52 3.90 5.74
C GLN A 132 -11.66 3.96 6.79
N GLN A 133 -12.21 2.81 7.20
CA GLN A 133 -13.20 2.78 8.28
C GLN A 133 -12.61 3.29 9.62
N ALA A 134 -11.33 2.98 9.90
CA ALA A 134 -10.65 3.52 11.07
C ALA A 134 -10.51 5.05 11.00
N ILE A 135 -10.20 5.61 9.82
CA ILE A 135 -10.18 7.07 9.58
C ILE A 135 -11.56 7.68 9.84
N ASP A 136 -12.62 7.05 9.34
CA ASP A 136 -13.99 7.54 9.51
C ASP A 136 -14.41 7.55 10.99
N GLU A 137 -14.05 6.53 11.76
CA GLU A 137 -14.25 6.50 13.22
C GLU A 137 -13.42 7.57 13.94
N VAL A 138 -12.12 7.73 13.62
CA VAL A 138 -11.28 8.76 14.24
C VAL A 138 -11.84 10.16 13.98
N ASN A 139 -12.28 10.44 12.75
CA ASN A 139 -12.90 11.72 12.39
C ASN A 139 -14.22 11.95 13.14
N GLN A 140 -15.07 10.94 13.28
CA GLN A 140 -16.28 11.02 14.11
C GLN A 140 -15.94 11.30 15.58
N GLY A 141 -14.94 10.61 16.15
CA GLY A 141 -14.47 10.84 17.52
C GLY A 141 -13.88 12.24 17.75
N ILE A 142 -13.14 12.78 16.78
CA ILE A 142 -12.64 14.16 16.83
C ILE A 142 -13.81 15.15 16.83
N GLN A 143 -14.80 14.97 15.94
CA GLN A 143 -15.99 15.82 15.85
C GLN A 143 -16.86 15.75 17.11
N ALA A 144 -17.10 14.55 17.64
CA ALA A 144 -17.86 14.30 18.87
C ALA A 144 -17.17 14.85 20.12
N GLY A 145 -15.85 15.06 20.07
CA GLY A 145 -15.07 15.66 21.16
C GLY A 145 -15.32 17.15 21.40
N GLY A 146 -15.85 17.87 20.40
CA GLY A 146 -16.02 19.33 20.43
C GLY A 146 -14.69 20.11 20.40
N PRO A 147 -14.74 21.43 20.17
CA PRO A 147 -13.57 22.29 20.38
C PRO A 147 -13.30 22.43 21.89
N PHE A 148 -12.07 22.12 22.30
CA PHE A 148 -11.55 22.35 23.66
C PHE A 148 -11.23 23.82 23.87
#